data_AF-A0A7C3R4L1-F1
#
_entry.id   AF-A0A7C3R4L1-F1
#
_cell.length_a   1.000
_cell.length_b   1.000
_cell.length_c   1.000
_cell.angle_alpha   90.00
_cell.angle_beta   90.00
_cell.angle_gamma   90.00
#
_symmetry.space_group_name_H-M   'P 1'
#
loop_
_entity.id
_entity.type
_entity.pdbx_description
1 polymer ?
#
loop_
_entity_poly.entity_id
_entity_poly.type
_entity_poly.pdbx_seq_one_letter_code
_entity_poly.pdbx_strand_id
1 'polypeptide(L)'
;MSKELHVISISGGKDSAALAVYLQEKYPNREFKYLFFDTEEELQDTYDYLNKIKSTLGIQIEYRKPEKSFKELLLQHNGYLPSPMERWCTRKMKLETFLGTMKEFKDYTIYNYVGIRADENREGLIPTEENIITVMPFKEDGITLN
;
A
#
# COMPACT_ATOMS: atom_id res chain seq x y z
N MET A 1 -16.34 -21.37 0.99
CA MET A 1 -14.98 -20.82 1.19
C MET A 1 -15.06 -19.37 0.78
N SER A 2 -14.63 -18.44 1.63
CA SER A 2 -14.47 -17.03 1.20
C SER A 2 -13.42 -17.00 0.09
N LYS A 3 -13.59 -16.10 -0.87
CA LYS A 3 -12.58 -15.91 -1.91
C LYS A 3 -11.38 -15.19 -1.29
N GLU A 4 -10.16 -15.53 -1.70
CA GLU A 4 -8.95 -14.86 -1.22
C GLU A 4 -8.59 -13.69 -2.15
N LEU A 5 -8.14 -12.58 -1.57
CA LEU A 5 -7.59 -11.44 -2.29
C LEU A 5 -6.22 -11.11 -1.73
N HIS A 6 -5.18 -11.19 -2.56
CA HIS A 6 -3.81 -10.85 -2.16
C HIS A 6 -3.46 -9.46 -2.68
N VAL A 7 -3.31 -8.49 -1.76
CA VAL A 7 -3.10 -7.09 -2.09
C VAL A 7 -1.68 -6.67 -1.77
N ILE A 8 -1.03 -6.02 -2.73
CA ILE A 8 0.27 -5.39 -2.55
C ILE A 8 0.11 -3.90 -2.84
N SER A 9 0.32 -3.06 -1.84
CA SER A 9 0.34 -1.61 -2.02
C SER A 9 1.74 -1.16 -2.46
N ILE A 10 1.87 -0.74 -3.71
CA ILE A 10 3.10 -0.12 -4.23
C ILE A 10 3.08 1.35 -3.83
N SER A 11 4.15 1.84 -3.20
CA SER A 11 4.22 3.24 -2.74
C SER A 11 5.19 4.09 -3.56
N GLY A 12 5.85 3.51 -4.56
CA GLY A 12 6.98 4.14 -5.25
C GLY A 12 8.30 4.05 -4.47
N GLY A 13 8.32 3.37 -3.33
CA GLY A 13 9.54 3.11 -2.55
C GLY A 13 10.23 1.80 -2.92
N LYS A 14 11.54 1.72 -2.62
CA LYS A 14 12.37 0.53 -2.85
C LYS A 14 11.82 -0.74 -2.17
N ASP A 15 11.35 -0.62 -0.93
CA ASP A 15 10.93 -1.77 -0.12
C ASP A 15 9.60 -2.37 -0.66
N SER A 16 8.67 -1.54 -1.13
CA SER A 16 7.43 -2.02 -1.79
C SER A 16 7.70 -2.71 -3.14
N ALA A 17 8.71 -2.24 -3.88
CA ALA A 17 9.12 -2.87 -5.14
C ALA A 17 9.83 -4.21 -4.88
N ALA A 18 10.72 -4.25 -3.90
CA ALA A 18 11.37 -5.48 -3.46
C ALA A 18 10.34 -6.52 -2.99
N LEU A 19 9.30 -6.09 -2.26
CA LEU A 19 8.24 -6.99 -1.79
C LEU A 19 7.47 -7.61 -2.96
N ALA A 20 7.18 -6.82 -3.99
CA ALA A 20 6.49 -7.31 -5.18
C ALA A 20 7.30 -8.41 -5.89
N VAL A 21 8.61 -8.20 -6.06
CA VAL A 21 9.53 -9.20 -6.63
C VAL A 21 9.56 -10.46 -5.75
N TYR A 22 9.82 -10.27 -4.46
CA TYR A 22 9.94 -11.36 -3.49
C TYR A 22 8.70 -12.26 -3.47
N LEU A 23 7.50 -11.67 -3.48
CA LEU A 23 6.25 -12.41 -3.45
C LEU A 23 5.95 -13.15 -4.77
N GLN A 24 6.33 -12.59 -5.92
CA GLN A 24 6.22 -13.28 -7.21
C GLN A 24 7.11 -14.52 -7.26
N GLU A 25 8.35 -14.41 -6.77
CA GLU A 25 9.28 -15.54 -6.71
C GLU A 25 8.85 -16.60 -5.70
N LYS A 26 8.42 -16.17 -4.51
CA LYS A 26 7.96 -17.09 -3.45
C LYS A 26 6.66 -17.80 -3.80
N TYR A 27 5.77 -17.15 -4.56
CA TYR A 27 4.45 -17.66 -4.89
C TYR A 27 4.11 -17.47 -6.37
N PRO A 28 4.75 -18.22 -7.29
CA PRO A 28 4.66 -17.99 -8.73
C PRO A 28 3.27 -18.18 -9.34
N ASN A 29 2.40 -18.94 -8.67
CA ASN A 29 1.03 -19.21 -9.12
C ASN A 29 -0.03 -18.36 -8.41
N ARG A 30 0.37 -17.43 -7.54
CA ARG A 30 -0.56 -16.57 -6.79
C ARG A 30 -0.85 -15.30 -7.59
N GLU A 31 -2.13 -15.00 -7.76
CA GLU A 31 -2.58 -13.73 -8.32
C GLU A 31 -2.50 -12.63 -7.26
N PHE A 32 -1.78 -11.55 -7.59
CA PHE A 32 -1.65 -10.38 -6.72
C PHE A 32 -2.31 -9.16 -7.36
N LYS A 33 -3.09 -8.43 -6.56
CA LYS A 33 -3.65 -7.13 -6.91
C LYS A 33 -2.69 -6.04 -6.44
N TYR A 34 -2.06 -5.35 -7.38
CA TYR A 34 -1.16 -4.24 -7.10
C TYR A 34 -1.93 -2.92 -7.10
N LEU A 35 -1.86 -2.19 -5.99
CA LEU A 35 -2.54 -0.91 -5.82
C LEU A 35 -1.52 0.20 -5.60
N PHE A 36 -1.78 1.36 -6.21
CA PHE A 36 -1.11 2.62 -5.88
C PHE A 36 -2.16 3.62 -5.39
N PHE A 37 -2.00 4.12 -4.17
CA PHE A 37 -2.87 5.13 -3.59
C PHE A 37 -2.34 6.52 -3.94
N ASP A 38 -2.79 7.03 -5.09
CA ASP A 38 -2.34 8.27 -5.70
C ASP A 38 -2.90 9.47 -4.92
N THR A 39 -2.02 10.25 -4.29
CA THR A 39 -2.43 11.46 -3.56
C THR A 39 -2.63 12.65 -4.48
N GLU A 40 -2.31 12.52 -5.77
CA GLU A 40 -2.25 13.61 -6.77
C GLU A 40 -1.22 14.70 -6.43
N GLU A 41 -0.40 14.47 -5.42
CA GLU A 41 0.68 15.36 -4.95
C GLU A 41 2.06 14.64 -5.05
N GLU A 42 2.13 13.57 -5.83
CA GLU A 42 3.35 12.78 -6.04
C GLU A 42 4.23 13.45 -7.10
N LEU A 43 5.55 13.30 -6.98
CA LEU A 43 6.48 13.83 -7.98
C LEU A 43 6.39 13.03 -9.29
N GLN A 44 6.71 13.67 -10.42
CA GLN A 44 6.76 13.01 -11.74
C GLN A 44 7.65 11.75 -11.70
N ASP A 45 8.79 11.83 -11.01
CA ASP A 45 9.71 10.70 -10.81
C ASP A 45 9.03 9.47 -10.18
N THR A 46 8.04 9.67 -9.30
CA THR A 46 7.26 8.58 -8.72
C THR A 46 6.45 7.86 -9.79
N TYR A 47 5.77 8.60 -10.67
CA TYR A 47 4.99 8.02 -11.76
C TYR A 47 5.89 7.31 -12.79
N ASP A 48 7.03 7.89 -13.12
CA ASP A 48 8.02 7.30 -14.02
C ASP A 48 8.59 6.00 -13.43
N TYR A 49 8.87 6.01 -12.12
CA TYR A 49 9.32 4.81 -11.41
C TYR A 49 8.25 3.71 -11.36
N LEU A 50 6.98 4.06 -11.13
CA LEU A 50 5.87 3.10 -11.20
C LEU A 50 5.74 2.47 -12.59
N ASN A 51 5.92 3.26 -13.65
CA ASN A 51 5.90 2.75 -15.03
C ASN A 51 7.07 1.78 -15.28
N LYS A 52 8.26 2.07 -14.73
CA LYS A 52 9.39 1.15 -14.78
C LYS A 52 9.09 -0.15 -14.04
N ILE A 53 8.48 -0.10 -12.86
CA ILE A 53 8.07 -1.29 -12.09
C ILE A 53 7.08 -2.14 -12.89
N LYS A 54 6.01 -1.54 -13.44
CA LYS A 54 5.02 -2.25 -14.28
C LYS A 54 5.70 -3.00 -15.42
N SER A 55 6.56 -2.31 -16.17
CA SER A 55 7.26 -2.88 -17.32
C SER A 55 8.25 -3.97 -16.93
N THR A 56 8.97 -3.80 -15.82
CA THR A 56 10.03 -4.74 -15.39
C THR A 56 9.42 -6.02 -14.83
N LEU A 57 8.35 -5.91 -14.05
CA LEU A 57 7.70 -7.06 -13.40
C LEU A 57 6.56 -7.67 -14.21
N GLY A 58 6.20 -7.07 -15.34
CA GLY A 58 5.06 -7.50 -16.15
C GLY A 58 3.71 -7.38 -15.43
N ILE A 59 3.58 -6.42 -14.51
CA ILE A 59 2.38 -6.24 -13.67
C ILE A 59 1.54 -5.05 -14.10
N GLN A 60 0.25 -5.11 -13.77
CA GLN A 60 -0.64 -3.94 -13.79
C GLN A 60 -0.75 -3.37 -12.38
N ILE A 61 -0.66 -2.04 -12.25
CA ILE A 61 -0.90 -1.33 -10.99
C ILE A 61 -2.15 -0.50 -11.16
N GLU A 62 -3.13 -0.71 -10.30
CA GLU A 62 -4.37 0.04 -10.26
C GLU A 62 -4.25 1.25 -9.34
N TYR A 63 -4.71 2.40 -9.83
CA TYR A 63 -4.58 3.68 -9.15
C TYR A 63 -5.88 3.97 -8.41
N ARG A 64 -5.78 4.19 -7.10
CA ARG A 64 -6.89 4.60 -6.26
C ARG A 64 -6.61 6.00 -5.73
N LYS A 65 -7.61 6.87 -5.83
CA LYS A 65 -7.52 8.25 -5.38
C LYS A 65 -8.29 8.42 -4.08
N PRO A 66 -7.87 9.34 -3.20
CA PRO A 66 -8.65 9.70 -2.03
C PRO A 66 -9.98 10.33 -2.43
N GLU A 67 -10.97 10.27 -1.55
CA GLU A 67 -12.28 10.92 -1.74
C GLU A 67 -12.16 12.44 -1.87
N LYS A 68 -11.15 13.03 -1.20
CA LYS A 68 -10.86 14.45 -1.19
C LYS A 68 -9.42 14.68 -1.60
N SER A 69 -9.21 15.68 -2.46
CA SER A 69 -7.88 16.14 -2.87
C SER A 69 -7.10 16.71 -1.68
N PHE A 70 -5.78 16.80 -1.81
CA PHE A 70 -4.94 17.43 -0.79
C PHE A 70 -5.38 18.86 -0.47
N LYS A 71 -5.76 19.63 -1.50
CA LYS A 71 -6.25 21.01 -1.34
C LYS A 71 -7.53 21.09 -0.51
N GLU A 72 -8.49 20.21 -0.75
CA GLU A 72 -9.74 20.16 0.03
C GLU A 72 -9.48 19.75 1.48
N LEU A 73 -8.58 18.79 1.69
CA LEU A 73 -8.17 18.38 3.03
C LEU A 73 -7.42 19.51 3.74
N LEU A 74 -6.54 20.23 3.05
CA LEU A 74 -5.82 21.38 3.61
C LEU A 74 -6.79 22.47 4.08
N LEU A 75 -7.82 22.77 3.29
CA LEU A 75 -8.89 23.70 3.67
C LEU A 75 -9.66 23.21 4.92
N GLN A 76 -9.96 21.92 5.00
CA GLN A 76 -10.62 21.32 6.19
C GLN A 76 -9.77 21.40 7.46
N HIS A 77 -8.45 21.45 7.31
CA HIS A 77 -7.50 21.66 8.40
C HIS A 77 -7.10 23.14 8.56
N ASN A 78 -7.92 24.08 8.07
CA ASN A 78 -7.69 25.53 8.17
C ASN A 78 -6.31 25.99 7.64
N GLY A 79 -5.81 25.34 6.59
CA GLY A 79 -4.49 25.66 6.00
C GLY A 79 -3.30 25.02 6.73
N TYR A 80 -3.53 24.18 7.73
CA TYR A 80 -2.47 23.52 8.48
C TYR A 80 -1.88 22.32 7.74
N LEU A 81 -0.62 22.43 7.32
CA LEU A 81 0.11 21.37 6.63
C LEU A 81 0.33 20.14 7.54
N PRO A 82 0.39 18.93 6.96
CA PRO A 82 0.63 17.73 7.74
C PRO A 82 2.04 17.74 8.32
N SER A 83 2.18 17.16 9.52
CA SER A 83 3.46 17.05 10.21
C SER A 83 3.65 15.65 10.78
N PRO A 84 4.85 15.29 11.27
CA PRO A 84 5.05 14.00 11.93
C PRO A 84 4.12 13.77 13.13
N MET A 85 3.71 14.84 13.83
CA MET A 85 2.73 14.78 14.91
C MET A 85 1.31 14.70 14.36
N GLU A 86 1.00 15.51 13.34
CA GLU A 86 -0.34 15.58 12.76
C GLU A 86 -0.38 15.05 11.33
N ARG A 87 -0.41 13.71 11.23
CA ARG A 87 -0.29 12.95 9.99
C ARG A 87 -1.63 12.77 9.26
N TRP A 88 -2.42 13.83 9.17
CA TRP A 88 -3.76 13.75 8.58
C TRP A 88 -3.72 13.30 7.12
N CYS A 89 -2.68 13.64 6.36
CA CYS A 89 -2.53 13.20 4.97
C CYS A 89 -2.36 11.67 4.89
N THR A 90 -1.56 11.05 5.77
CA THR A 90 -1.40 9.60 5.83
C THR A 90 -2.72 8.92 6.18
N ARG A 91 -3.44 9.44 7.18
CA ARG A 91 -4.73 8.88 7.61
C ARG A 91 -5.77 8.98 6.49
N LYS A 92 -6.00 10.16 5.95
CA LYS A 92 -7.06 10.45 4.98
C LYS A 92 -6.76 9.92 3.59
N MET A 93 -5.54 10.12 3.11
CA MET A 93 -5.21 9.89 1.69
C MET A 93 -4.59 8.53 1.40
N LYS A 94 -4.13 7.82 2.43
CA LYS A 94 -3.57 6.47 2.27
C LYS A 94 -4.41 5.43 3.01
N LEU A 95 -4.55 5.55 4.33
CA LEU A 95 -5.24 4.54 5.14
C LEU A 95 -6.75 4.46 4.87
N GLU A 96 -7.46 5.59 4.97
CA GLU A 96 -8.91 5.62 4.71
C GLU A 96 -9.22 5.28 3.25
N THR A 97 -8.36 5.67 2.30
CA THR A 97 -8.49 5.30 0.88
C THR A 97 -8.28 3.80 0.66
N PHE A 98 -7.30 3.19 1.34
CA PHE A 98 -7.09 1.75 1.33
C PHE A 98 -8.33 1.02 1.87
N LEU A 99 -8.77 1.36 3.09
CA LEU A 99 -9.94 0.73 3.72
C LEU A 99 -11.20 0.93 2.87
N GLY A 100 -11.40 2.13 2.32
CA GLY A 100 -12.48 2.43 1.38
C GLY A 100 -12.46 1.53 0.14
N THR A 101 -11.28 1.31 -0.44
CA THR A 101 -11.10 0.40 -1.58
C THR A 101 -11.41 -1.05 -1.19
N MET A 102 -10.99 -1.48 0.01
CA MET A 102 -11.21 -2.86 0.48
C MET A 102 -12.70 -3.19 0.69
N LYS A 103 -13.58 -2.19 0.86
CA LYS A 103 -15.04 -2.39 0.95
C LYS A 103 -15.65 -3.00 -0.31
N GLU A 104 -15.02 -2.82 -1.48
CA GLU A 104 -15.43 -3.48 -2.73
C GLU A 104 -15.29 -5.02 -2.64
N PHE A 105 -14.46 -5.51 -1.70
CA PHE A 105 -14.11 -6.91 -1.52
C PHE A 105 -14.58 -7.46 -0.16
N LYS A 106 -15.70 -6.96 0.37
CA LYS A 106 -16.24 -7.36 1.69
C LYS A 106 -16.47 -8.87 1.88
N ASP A 107 -16.69 -9.60 0.78
CA ASP A 107 -16.94 -11.05 0.79
C ASP A 107 -15.64 -11.88 0.61
N TYR A 108 -14.48 -11.21 0.59
CA TYR A 108 -13.16 -11.82 0.45
C TYR A 108 -12.40 -11.79 1.78
N THR A 109 -11.54 -12.79 1.98
CA THR A 109 -10.42 -12.69 2.93
C THR A 109 -9.28 -11.96 2.24
N ILE A 110 -8.91 -10.80 2.77
CA ILE A 110 -7.95 -9.88 2.16
C ILE A 110 -6.60 -10.01 2.87
N TYR A 111 -5.58 -10.50 2.17
CA TYR A 111 -4.21 -10.53 2.64
C TYR A 111 -3.49 -9.27 2.15
N ASN A 112 -3.27 -8.32 3.05
CA ASN A 112 -2.55 -7.08 2.80
C ASN A 112 -1.06 -7.27 3.10
N TYR A 113 -0.24 -7.39 2.06
CA TYR A 113 1.20 -7.59 2.21
C TYR A 113 1.92 -6.26 2.37
N VAL A 114 2.77 -6.16 3.40
CA VAL A 114 3.51 -4.94 3.74
C VAL A 114 5.01 -5.22 3.83
N GLY A 115 5.81 -4.38 3.18
CA GLY A 115 7.26 -4.53 3.07
C GLY A 115 8.04 -3.92 4.23
N ILE A 116 7.60 -4.15 5.47
CA ILE A 116 8.35 -3.76 6.68
C ILE A 116 9.41 -4.84 6.93
N ARG A 117 10.68 -4.45 6.96
CA ARG A 117 11.81 -5.37 7.17
C ARG A 117 11.90 -5.87 8.60
N ALA A 118 12.64 -6.96 8.80
CA ALA A 118 12.87 -7.54 10.13
C ALA A 118 13.67 -6.62 11.06
N ASP A 119 14.53 -5.76 10.49
CA ASP A 119 15.35 -4.80 11.23
C ASP A 119 14.64 -3.46 11.55
N GLU A 120 13.41 -3.28 11.07
CA GLU A 120 12.62 -2.08 11.36
C GLU A 120 11.80 -2.24 12.64
N ASN A 121 11.98 -1.32 13.60
CA ASN A 121 11.11 -1.22 14.77
C ASN A 121 9.77 -0.53 14.42
N ARG A 122 9.00 -1.17 13.53
CA ARG A 122 7.72 -0.69 13.02
C ARG A 122 6.69 -1.82 13.02
N GLU A 123 5.43 -1.42 13.19
CA GLU A 123 4.28 -2.30 13.08
C GLU A 123 3.50 -2.00 11.79
N GLY A 124 2.85 -3.02 11.24
CA GLY A 124 1.92 -2.87 10.13
C GLY A 124 0.60 -2.26 10.57
N LEU A 125 -0.30 -2.03 9.61
CA LEU A 125 -1.69 -1.68 9.92
C LEU A 125 -2.30 -2.81 10.76
N ILE A 126 -2.91 -2.46 11.88
CA ILE A 126 -3.82 -3.35 12.62
C ILE A 126 -5.22 -3.03 12.08
N PRO A 127 -5.79 -3.86 11.19
CA PRO A 127 -7.07 -3.56 10.56
C PRO A 127 -8.18 -3.65 11.60
N THR A 128 -9.18 -2.79 11.48
CA THR A 128 -10.40 -2.88 12.30
C THR A 128 -11.37 -3.92 11.76
N GLU A 129 -11.27 -4.22 10.46
CA GLU A 129 -12.12 -5.14 9.72
C GLU A 129 -11.56 -6.57 9.81
N GLU A 130 -12.39 -7.51 10.28
CA GLU A 130 -12.01 -8.91 10.52
C GLU A 130 -11.58 -9.66 9.25
N ASN A 131 -12.00 -9.19 8.07
CA ASN A 131 -11.67 -9.83 6.81
C ASN A 131 -10.33 -9.34 6.22
N ILE A 132 -9.61 -8.41 6.86
CA ILE A 132 -8.30 -7.93 6.43
C ILE A 132 -7.21 -8.50 7.34
N ILE A 133 -6.23 -9.16 6.75
CA ILE A 133 -5.08 -9.76 7.42
C ILE A 133 -3.82 -9.05 6.91
N THR A 134 -3.11 -8.37 7.80
CA THR A 134 -1.80 -7.80 7.49
C THR A 134 -0.74 -8.89 7.55
N VAL A 135 -0.01 -9.08 6.44
CA VAL A 135 1.10 -10.05 6.32
C VAL A 135 2.39 -9.27 6.12
N MET A 136 3.46 -9.65 6.84
CA MET A 136 4.75 -8.94 6.79
C MET A 136 5.88 -9.92 6.43
N PRO A 137 5.99 -10.33 5.15
CA PRO A 137 6.90 -11.39 4.74
C PRO A 137 8.35 -11.12 5.10
N PHE A 138 8.83 -9.88 4.90
CA PHE A 138 10.21 -9.53 5.24
C PHE A 138 10.51 -9.69 6.74
N LYS A 139 9.54 -9.41 7.61
CA LYS A 139 9.70 -9.61 9.05
C LYS A 139 9.61 -11.09 9.43
N GLU A 140 8.66 -11.81 8.84
CA GLU A 140 8.43 -13.25 9.05
C GLU A 140 9.61 -14.11 8.58
N ASP A 141 10.22 -13.73 7.46
CA ASP A 141 11.33 -14.45 6.82
C ASP A 141 12.72 -13.92 7.24
N GLY A 142 12.78 -12.93 8.14
CA GLY A 142 14.04 -12.40 8.66
C GLY A 142 14.86 -11.56 7.66
N ILE A 143 14.23 -10.96 6.67
CA ILE A 143 14.89 -10.14 5.64
C ILE A 143 15.25 -8.77 6.21
N THR A 144 16.55 -8.45 6.17
CA THR A 144 17.18 -7.21 6.64
C THR A 144 17.88 -6.48 5.49
N LEU A 145 18.33 -5.24 5.74
CA LEU A 145 19.18 -4.53 4.76
C LEU A 145 20.66 -4.93 4.87
N ASN A 146 21.07 -5.53 5.98
CA ASN A 146 22.45 -5.89 6.33
C ASN A 146 22.69 -7.40 6.24
#